data_AF-A0A3D9KLZ6-F1
#
_entry.id   AF-A0A3D9KLZ6-F1
#
_cell.length_a   1.000
_cell.length_b   1.000
_cell.length_c   1.000
_cell.angle_alpha   90.00
_cell.angle_beta   90.00
_cell.angle_gamma   90.00
#
_symmetry.space_group_name_H-M   'P 1'
#
loop_
_entity.id
_entity.type
_entity.pdbx_description
1 polymer ?
#
loop_
_entity_poly.entity_id
_entity_poly.type
_entity_poly.pdbx_seq_one_letter_code
_entity_poly.pdbx_strand_id
1 'polypeptide(L)'
;MENSNPVNLPVDFFLNKLEEAKIHFERALDCKHTEFDDLYPYMIEHPQFFWYKRYVAWSELLTIVKLCEELELPWTDNFASHQAEYVQGRVMSSKVLDCWYETNDSKEHVG
;
A
#
# COMPACT_ATOMS: atom_id res chain seq x y z
N MET A 1 -5.92 -11.15 39.49
CA MET A 1 -5.52 -9.90 38.82
C MET A 1 -5.88 -10.07 37.36
N GLU A 2 -7.09 -9.72 36.98
CA GLU A 2 -7.52 -9.68 35.59
C GLU A 2 -7.83 -8.22 35.28
N ASN A 3 -6.97 -7.59 34.50
CA ASN A 3 -7.28 -6.36 33.80
C ASN A 3 -7.12 -6.67 32.32
N SER A 4 -8.15 -7.30 31.76
CA SER A 4 -8.31 -7.48 30.32
C SER A 4 -9.53 -6.68 29.91
N ASN A 5 -9.43 -5.35 29.94
CA ASN A 5 -10.36 -4.56 29.15
C ASN A 5 -10.04 -4.88 27.69
N PRO A 6 -10.96 -5.48 26.92
CA PRO A 6 -10.73 -5.63 25.49
C PRO A 6 -10.58 -4.22 24.93
N VAL A 7 -9.41 -3.91 24.38
CA VAL A 7 -9.21 -2.68 23.62
C VAL A 7 -10.13 -2.80 22.42
N ASN A 8 -11.29 -2.15 22.47
CA ASN A 8 -12.18 -2.03 21.33
C ASN A 8 -11.52 -1.02 20.37
N LEU A 9 -10.66 -1.53 19.49
CA LEU A 9 -10.04 -0.74 18.44
C LEU A 9 -11.11 -0.44 17.39
N PRO A 10 -11.39 0.83 17.09
CA PRO A 10 -12.37 1.17 16.06
C PRO A 10 -11.94 0.56 14.72
N VAL A 11 -12.87 -0.06 14.00
CA VAL A 11 -12.66 -0.53 12.62
C VAL A 11 -12.05 0.59 11.75
N ASP A 12 -12.57 1.81 11.93
CA ASP A 12 -12.11 3.01 11.25
C ASP A 12 -10.61 3.28 11.46
N PHE A 13 -10.03 2.89 12.61
CA PHE A 13 -8.59 3.07 12.84
C PHE A 13 -7.77 2.24 11.85
N PHE A 14 -8.12 0.97 11.65
CA PHE A 14 -7.39 0.09 10.74
C PHE A 14 -7.63 0.47 9.28
N LEU A 15 -8.86 0.85 8.91
CA LEU A 15 -9.16 1.32 7.56
C LEU A 15 -8.44 2.64 7.25
N ASN A 16 -8.31 3.55 8.23
CA ASN A 16 -7.50 4.75 8.06
C ASN A 16 -6.01 4.42 7.90
N LYS A 17 -5.48 3.47 8.69
CA LYS A 17 -4.08 3.01 8.54
C LYS A 17 -3.82 2.36 7.19
N LEU A 18 -4.80 1.63 6.67
CA LEU A 18 -4.75 1.04 5.34
C LEU A 18 -4.69 2.11 4.25
N GLU A 19 -5.54 3.14 4.34
CA GLU A 19 -5.53 4.27 3.40
C GLU A 19 -4.22 5.06 3.48
N GLU A 20 -3.70 5.32 4.68
CA GLU A 20 -2.40 5.96 4.88
C GLU A 20 -1.25 5.17 4.22
N ALA A 21 -1.22 3.84 4.42
CA ALA A 21 -0.20 2.97 3.83
C ALA A 21 -0.31 2.89 2.31
N LYS A 22 -1.54 2.88 1.77
CA LYS A 22 -1.79 2.95 0.32
C LYS A 22 -1.28 4.26 -0.26
N ILE A 23 -1.61 5.40 0.35
CA ILE A 23 -1.12 6.72 -0.07
C ILE A 23 0.42 6.76 0.02
N HIS A 24 1.01 6.19 1.07
CA HIS A 24 2.47 6.12 1.18
C HIS A 24 3.10 5.34 0.01
N PHE A 25 2.51 4.19 -0.35
CA PHE A 25 2.94 3.41 -1.51
C PHE A 25 2.80 4.19 -2.82
N GLU A 26 1.67 4.85 -3.05
CA GLU A 26 1.42 5.68 -4.24
C GLU A 26 2.42 6.83 -4.36
N ARG A 27 2.78 7.48 -3.24
CA ARG A 27 3.84 8.49 -3.22
C ARG A 27 5.21 7.90 -3.57
N ALA A 28 5.52 6.70 -3.10
CA ALA A 28 6.77 6.02 -3.44
C ALA A 28 6.81 5.59 -4.93
N LEU A 29 5.68 5.19 -5.51
CA LEU A 29 5.55 4.93 -6.94
C LEU A 29 5.83 6.19 -7.76
N ASP A 30 5.18 7.30 -7.39
CA ASP A 30 5.29 8.62 -8.04
C ASP A 30 6.65 9.31 -7.82
N CYS A 31 7.59 8.67 -7.12
CA CYS A 31 8.86 9.27 -6.71
C CYS A 31 8.70 10.59 -5.93
N LYS A 32 7.58 10.75 -5.21
CA LYS A 32 7.35 11.90 -4.33
C LYS A 32 8.10 11.72 -3.02
N HIS A 33 8.30 12.81 -2.30
CA HIS A 33 8.95 12.78 -1.00
C HIS A 33 8.14 11.96 0.03
N THR A 34 8.77 11.14 0.86
CA THR A 34 8.15 10.39 1.97
C THR A 34 9.07 10.36 3.19
N GLU A 35 8.57 9.92 4.34
CA GLU A 35 9.36 9.82 5.59
C GLU A 35 10.62 8.96 5.45
N PHE A 36 10.63 7.99 4.52
CA PHE A 36 11.83 7.21 4.20
C PHE A 36 13.00 8.10 3.73
N ASP A 37 12.70 9.17 3.00
CA ASP A 37 13.71 10.11 2.53
C ASP A 37 14.29 10.94 3.68
N ASP A 38 13.49 11.24 4.70
CA ASP A 38 13.95 11.97 5.90
C ASP A 38 14.88 11.10 6.76
N LEU A 39 14.60 9.80 6.82
CA LEU A 39 15.45 8.82 7.52
C LEU A 39 16.78 8.59 6.77
N TYR A 40 16.76 8.68 5.44
CA TYR A 40 17.94 8.44 4.59
C TYR A 40 18.15 9.53 3.53
N PRO A 41 18.52 10.77 3.93
CA PRO A 41 18.58 11.91 3.01
C PRO A 41 19.52 11.71 1.81
N TYR A 42 20.61 10.97 2.02
CA TYR A 42 21.59 10.66 0.97
C TYR A 42 21.02 9.75 -0.14
N MET A 43 19.96 8.99 0.13
CA MET A 43 19.36 8.10 -0.87
C MET A 43 18.61 8.86 -1.96
N ILE A 44 18.17 10.09 -1.68
CA ILE A 44 17.46 10.96 -2.63
C ILE A 44 18.37 11.33 -3.82
N GLU A 45 19.68 11.49 -3.56
CA GLU A 45 20.68 11.90 -4.55
C GLU A 45 21.10 10.75 -5.49
N HIS A 46 20.53 9.56 -5.28
CA HIS A 46 21.04 8.30 -5.80
C HIS A 46 19.90 7.42 -6.35
N PRO A 47 19.58 7.52 -7.66
CA PRO A 47 18.44 6.84 -8.28
C PRO A 47 18.36 5.33 -8.07
N GLN A 48 19.49 4.65 -7.81
CA GLN A 48 19.53 3.23 -7.46
C GLN A 48 18.71 2.89 -6.20
N PHE A 49 18.44 3.86 -5.31
CA PHE A 49 17.71 3.63 -4.07
C PHE A 49 16.19 3.77 -4.20
N PHE A 50 15.66 4.25 -5.33
CA PHE A 50 14.21 4.42 -5.52
C PHE A 50 13.44 3.10 -5.38
N TRP A 51 14.08 1.99 -5.76
CA TRP A 51 13.53 0.66 -5.57
C TRP A 51 13.33 0.29 -4.10
N TYR A 52 14.29 0.62 -3.22
CA TYR A 52 14.20 0.31 -1.80
C TYR A 52 13.01 1.01 -1.16
N LYS A 53 12.81 2.29 -1.47
CA LYS A 53 11.66 3.06 -1.00
C LYS A 53 10.33 2.42 -1.38
N ARG A 54 10.19 1.98 -2.64
CA ARG A 54 8.99 1.28 -3.12
C ARG A 54 8.78 -0.05 -2.41
N TYR A 55 9.84 -0.84 -2.22
CA TYR A 55 9.76 -2.11 -1.48
C TYR A 55 9.38 -1.91 -0.01
N VAL A 56 9.89 -0.86 0.64
CA VAL A 56 9.54 -0.52 2.03
C VAL A 56 8.05 -0.18 2.13
N ALA A 57 7.56 0.74 1.28
CA ALA A 57 6.15 1.12 1.29
C ALA A 57 5.23 -0.05 0.90
N TRP A 58 5.64 -0.91 -0.04
CA TRP A 58 4.92 -2.13 -0.38
C TRP A 58 4.83 -3.11 0.79
N SER A 59 5.94 -3.33 1.50
CA SER A 59 5.97 -4.21 2.68
C SER A 59 5.09 -3.68 3.81
N GLU A 60 5.07 -2.36 4.01
CA GLU A 60 4.20 -1.70 4.99
C GLU A 60 2.71 -1.92 4.62
N LEU A 61 2.34 -1.65 3.37
CA LEU A 61 0.98 -1.87 2.86
C LEU A 61 0.53 -3.32 3.07
N LEU A 62 1.35 -4.30 2.67
CA LEU A 62 1.03 -5.71 2.87
C LEU A 62 0.91 -6.10 4.34
N THR A 63 1.65 -5.43 5.23
CA THR A 63 1.57 -5.67 6.67
C THR A 63 0.21 -5.21 7.20
N ILE A 64 -0.25 -4.02 6.81
CA ILE A 64 -1.56 -3.51 7.23
C ILE A 64 -2.71 -4.33 6.63
N VAL A 65 -2.60 -4.73 5.36
CA VAL A 65 -3.57 -5.62 4.70
C VAL A 65 -3.69 -6.94 5.45
N LYS A 66 -2.55 -7.56 5.82
CA LYS A 66 -2.54 -8.79 6.61
C LYS A 66 -3.25 -8.61 7.97
N LEU A 67 -3.06 -7.49 8.65
CA LEU A 67 -3.77 -7.19 9.88
C LEU A 67 -5.28 -7.05 9.66
N CYS A 68 -5.69 -6.41 8.56
CA CYS A 68 -7.11 -6.32 8.19
C CYS A 68 -7.71 -7.70 7.89
N GLU A 69 -6.97 -8.59 7.20
CA GLU A 69 -7.38 -9.97 6.96
C GLU A 69 -7.56 -10.75 8.27
N GLU A 70 -6.59 -10.67 9.20
CA GLU A 70 -6.64 -11.33 10.51
C GLU A 70 -7.79 -10.83 11.40
N LEU A 71 -8.24 -9.59 11.18
CA LEU A 71 -9.35 -8.95 11.89
C LEU A 71 -10.68 -9.01 11.13
N GLU A 72 -10.74 -9.71 9.99
CA GLU A 72 -11.92 -9.85 9.14
C GLU A 72 -12.50 -8.49 8.66
N LEU A 73 -11.64 -7.51 8.40
CA LEU A 73 -12.03 -6.18 7.92
C LEU A 73 -12.09 -6.13 6.38
N PRO A 74 -13.05 -5.39 5.78
CA PRO A 74 -13.25 -5.32 4.33
C PRO A 74 -12.23 -4.40 3.65
N TRP A 75 -10.95 -4.78 3.66
CA TRP A 75 -9.86 -3.93 3.18
C TRP A 75 -9.92 -3.64 1.68
N THR A 76 -10.46 -4.56 0.88
CA THR A 76 -10.53 -4.46 -0.58
C THR A 76 -11.33 -3.27 -1.06
N ASP A 77 -12.30 -2.79 -0.27
CA ASP A 77 -13.19 -1.69 -0.64
C ASP A 77 -12.46 -0.34 -0.73
N ASN A 78 -11.23 -0.26 -0.19
CA ASN A 78 -10.37 0.92 -0.29
C ASN A 78 -9.53 0.95 -1.59
N PHE A 79 -9.66 -0.05 -2.45
CA PHE A 79 -8.85 -0.22 -3.65
C PHE A 79 -9.73 -0.31 -4.89
N ALA A 80 -9.19 0.13 -6.04
CA ALA A 80 -9.74 -0.29 -7.31
C ALA A 80 -9.52 -1.81 -7.47
N SER A 81 -10.40 -2.49 -8.22
CA SER A 81 -10.40 -3.96 -8.31
C SER A 81 -9.03 -4.53 -8.71
N HIS A 82 -8.34 -3.92 -9.67
CA HIS A 82 -7.00 -4.36 -10.10
C HIS A 82 -5.92 -4.14 -9.03
N GLN A 83 -6.03 -3.08 -8.23
CA GLN A 83 -5.11 -2.83 -7.12
C GLN A 83 -5.29 -3.88 -6.02
N ALA A 84 -6.55 -4.22 -5.69
CA ALA A 84 -6.84 -5.30 -4.74
C ALA A 84 -6.26 -6.65 -5.21
N GLU A 85 -6.39 -6.97 -6.51
CA GLU A 85 -5.79 -8.16 -7.12
C GLU A 85 -4.25 -8.16 -6.98
N TYR A 86 -3.60 -7.02 -7.22
CA TYR A 86 -2.15 -6.89 -7.07
C TYR A 86 -1.70 -7.11 -5.62
N VAL A 87 -2.42 -6.51 -4.66
CA VAL A 87 -2.15 -6.66 -3.24
C VAL A 87 -2.33 -8.11 -2.79
N GLN A 88 -3.40 -8.79 -3.23
CA GLN A 88 -3.60 -10.22 -2.99
C GLN A 88 -2.48 -11.09 -3.58
N GLY A 89 -1.94 -10.69 -4.74
CA GLY A 89 -0.79 -11.34 -5.35
C GLY A 89 0.51 -11.22 -4.55
N ARG A 90 0.63 -10.26 -3.62
CA ARG A 90 1.75 -9.97 -2.71
C ARG A 90 3.11 -9.67 -3.35
N VAL A 91 3.31 -10.05 -4.61
CA VAL A 91 4.55 -9.82 -5.35
C VAL A 91 4.49 -8.46 -6.01
N MET A 92 5.40 -7.56 -5.60
CA MET A 92 5.62 -6.28 -6.30
C MET A 92 6.31 -6.55 -7.65
N SER A 93 5.50 -6.85 -8.66
CA SER A 93 5.95 -7.08 -10.04
C SER A 93 6.04 -5.76 -10.82
N SER A 94 6.67 -5.77 -12.00
CA SER A 94 6.64 -4.62 -12.91
C SER A 94 5.23 -4.14 -13.20
N LYS A 95 4.29 -5.09 -13.38
CA LYS A 95 2.87 -4.78 -13.58
C LYS A 95 2.27 -3.97 -12.43
N VAL A 96 2.62 -4.26 -11.17
CA VAL A 96 2.13 -3.48 -10.03
C VAL A 96 2.60 -2.04 -10.12
N LEU A 97 3.84 -1.82 -10.56
CA LEU A 97 4.46 -0.50 -10.63
C LEU A 97 3.95 0.32 -11.81
N ASP A 98 3.83 -0.33 -12.96
CA ASP A 98 3.49 0.30 -14.23
C ASP A 98 1.97 0.50 -14.35
N CYS A 99 1.18 -0.44 -13.81
CA CYS A 99 -0.26 -0.50 -13.99
C CYS A 99 -1.06 -0.16 -12.72
N TRP A 100 -0.44 0.43 -11.69
CA TRP A 100 -1.13 0.71 -10.42
C TRP A 100 -2.37 1.59 -10.58
N TYR A 101 -2.28 2.59 -11.47
CA TYR A 101 -3.35 3.55 -11.72
C TYR A 101 -4.19 3.22 -12.95
N GLU A 102 -3.92 2.11 -13.64
CA GLU A 102 -4.68 1.72 -14.83
C GLU A 102 -6.13 1.41 -14.45
N THR A 103 -7.07 2.23 -14.88
CA THR A 103 -8.48 1.85 -14.88
C THR A 103 -8.70 0.92 -16.07
N ASN A 104 -9.33 -0.24 -15.85
CA ASN A 104 -9.65 -1.22 -16.90
C ASN A 104 -10.57 -0.69 -18.03
N ASP A 105 -10.90 0.61 -18.06
CA ASP A 105 -11.78 1.27 -19.03
C ASP A 105 -11.19 1.46 -20.44
N SER A 106 -9.96 1.00 -20.72
CA SER A 106 -9.32 1.15 -22.04
C SER A 106 -9.22 -0.14 -22.88
N LYS A 107 -9.89 -1.24 -22.48
CA LYS A 107 -9.92 -2.49 -23.27
C LYS A 107 -11.17 -2.67 -24.14
N GLU A 108 -12.03 -1.68 -24.26
CA GLU A 108 -13.10 -1.68 -25.28
C GLU A 108 -12.78 -0.72 -26.43
N HIS A 109 -12.69 -1.30 -27.63
CA HIS A 109 -12.74 -0.68 -28.96
C HIS A 109 -11.55 0.19 -29.42
N VAL A 110 -10.59 -0.49 -30.09
CA VAL A 110 -10.19 -0.04 -31.43
C VAL A 110 -10.30 -1.25 -32.35
N GLY A 111 -11.22 -1.15 -33.33
CA GLY A 111 -11.49 -2.18 -34.33
C GLY A 111 -10.47 -2.23 -35.46
#